data_AF-A0A920VZ17-F1
#
_entry.id   AF-A0A920VZ17-F1
#
_cell.length_a   1.000
_cell.length_b   1.000
_cell.length_c   1.000
_cell.angle_alpha   90.00
_cell.angle_beta   90.00
_cell.angle_gamma   90.00
#
_symmetry.space_group_name_H-M   'P 1'
#
loop_
_entity.id
_entity.type
_entity.pdbx_description
1 polymer ?
#
loop_
_entity_poly.entity_id
_entity_poly.type
_entity_poly.pdbx_seq_one_letter_code
_entity_poly.pdbx_strand_id
1 'polypeptide(L)'
;MKSSTSLGFVQDEKQLLIAFVQKIEELDPDVLMGWNVVNFDLRTLQDFADKAEVKLSLGRNRELISWRQSRDSEQRFYALVPGRVVLDGIELMRSATYQF
;
A
#
# COMPACT_ATOMS: atom_id res chain seq x y z
N MET A 1 9.46 23.61 -6.54
CA MET A 1 8.45 23.79 -5.48
C MET A 1 8.94 23.00 -4.26
N LYS A 2 9.41 23.64 -3.18
CA LYS A 2 9.86 22.90 -2.00
C LYS A 2 8.63 22.30 -1.33
N SER A 3 8.50 20.97 -1.35
CA SER A 3 7.50 20.27 -0.55
C SER A 3 7.80 20.57 0.92
N SER A 4 6.90 21.30 1.58
CA SER A 4 6.95 21.48 3.03
C SER A 4 6.46 20.18 3.66
N THR A 5 7.34 19.50 4.40
CA THR A 5 6.95 18.31 5.15
C THR A 5 6.05 18.73 6.30
N SER A 6 4.76 18.39 6.24
CA SER A 6 3.79 18.59 7.32
C SER A 6 3.80 17.39 8.26
N LEU A 7 3.81 17.64 9.57
CA LEU A 7 3.68 16.60 10.61
C LEU A 7 2.31 16.72 11.28
N GLY A 8 1.57 15.61 11.33
CA GLY A 8 0.30 15.50 12.05
C GLY A 8 0.40 14.45 13.14
N PHE A 9 -0.21 14.71 14.29
CA PHE A 9 -0.31 13.77 15.41
C PHE A 9 -1.74 13.27 15.56
N VAL A 10 -1.86 12.01 15.94
CA VAL A 10 -3.13 11.33 16.25
C VAL A 10 -2.99 10.62 17.60
N GLN A 11 -4.12 10.27 18.20
CA GLN A 11 -4.15 9.78 19.59
C GLN A 11 -3.63 8.33 19.73
N ASP A 12 -3.86 7.48 18.72
CA ASP A 12 -3.54 6.05 18.77
C ASP A 12 -3.35 5.44 17.36
N GLU A 13 -3.04 4.15 17.31
CA GLU A 13 -2.82 3.38 16.07
C GLU A 13 -4.06 3.32 15.18
N LYS A 14 -5.26 3.21 15.75
CA LYS A 14 -6.51 3.14 14.99
C LYS A 14 -6.75 4.46 14.26
N GLN A 15 -6.55 5.59 14.95
CA GLN A 15 -6.64 6.92 14.35
C GLN A 15 -5.55 7.13 13.29
N LEU A 16 -4.36 6.56 13.46
CA LEU A 16 -3.30 6.63 12.44
C LEU A 16 -3.69 5.92 11.15
N LEU A 17 -4.25 4.71 11.25
CA LEU A 17 -4.72 3.95 10.09
C LEU A 17 -5.89 4.65 9.38
N ILE A 18 -6.83 5.21 10.14
CA ILE A 18 -7.94 6.01 9.57
C ILE A 18 -7.40 7.24 8.85
N ALA A 19 -6.51 8.00 9.50
CA ALA A 19 -5.89 9.18 8.90
C ALA A 19 -5.07 8.83 7.65
N PHE A 20 -4.38 7.69 7.65
CA PHE A 20 -3.64 7.20 6.49
C PHE A 20 -4.57 6.89 5.30
N VAL A 21 -5.66 6.15 5.52
CA VAL A 21 -6.65 5.85 4.46
C VAL A 21 -7.27 7.13 3.92
N GLN A 22 -7.66 8.05 4.80
CA GLN A 22 -8.16 9.38 4.42
C GLN A 22 -7.13 10.13 3.59
N LYS A 23 -5.85 10.07 3.97
CA LYS A 23 -4.79 10.77 3.25
C LYS A 23 -4.58 10.24 1.84
N ILE A 24 -4.68 8.92 1.65
CA ILE A 24 -4.63 8.32 0.31
C ILE A 24 -5.85 8.72 -0.52
N GLU A 25 -7.04 8.80 0.07
CA GLU A 25 -8.25 9.28 -0.61
C GLU A 25 -8.11 10.77 -1.04
N GLU A 26 -7.59 11.62 -0.16
CA GLU A 26 -7.34 13.05 -0.45
C GLU A 26 -6.29 13.28 -1.54
N LEU A 27 -5.18 12.52 -1.49
CA LEU A 27 -4.09 12.65 -2.46
C LEU A 27 -4.45 12.03 -3.82
N ASP A 28 -5.39 11.07 -3.83
CA ASP A 28 -5.81 10.25 -4.96
C ASP A 28 -4.67 9.82 -5.92
N PRO A 29 -3.59 9.17 -5.44
CA PRO A 29 -2.46 8.81 -6.29
C PRO A 29 -2.81 7.71 -7.30
N ASP A 30 -2.48 7.88 -8.58
CA ASP A 30 -2.62 6.80 -9.56
C ASP A 30 -1.63 5.65 -9.31
N VAL A 31 -0.49 5.93 -8.66
CA VAL A 31 0.59 4.97 -8.39
C VAL A 31 0.96 4.97 -6.91
N LEU A 32 0.96 3.79 -6.30
CA LEU A 32 1.56 3.51 -5.01
C LEU A 32 2.92 2.85 -5.25
N MET A 33 4.02 3.49 -4.85
CA MET A 33 5.37 2.98 -5.08
C MET A 33 6.19 2.92 -3.80
N GLY A 34 7.12 1.99 -3.74
CA GLY A 34 8.04 1.83 -2.61
C GLY A 34 9.03 0.71 -2.83
N TRP A 35 9.71 0.28 -1.77
CA TRP A 35 10.70 -0.79 -1.82
C TRP A 35 10.25 -1.96 -0.96
N ASN A 36 9.93 -3.11 -1.58
CA ASN A 36 9.20 -4.19 -0.92
C ASN A 36 7.79 -3.77 -0.41
N VAL A 37 7.18 -2.78 -1.07
CA VAL A 37 5.92 -2.14 -0.65
C VAL A 37 4.76 -3.13 -0.53
N VAL A 38 4.75 -4.18 -1.37
CA VAL A 38 3.65 -5.16 -1.35
C VAL A 38 3.78 -6.08 -0.15
N ASN A 39 4.95 -6.70 0.04
CA ASN A 39 5.12 -7.77 1.05
C ASN A 39 5.49 -7.23 2.43
N PHE A 40 5.92 -5.97 2.55
CA PHE A 40 6.17 -5.31 3.82
C PHE A 40 5.08 -4.30 4.16
N ASP A 41 5.09 -3.11 3.56
CA ASP A 41 4.23 -1.99 3.96
C ASP A 41 2.74 -2.35 3.90
N LEU A 42 2.23 -2.76 2.72
CA LEU A 42 0.81 -3.03 2.54
C LEU A 42 0.34 -4.26 3.32
N ARG A 43 1.15 -5.32 3.43
CA ARG A 43 0.82 -6.51 4.25
C ARG A 43 0.80 -6.17 5.74
N THR A 44 1.77 -5.41 6.21
CA THR A 44 1.85 -4.98 7.62
C THR A 44 0.68 -4.06 7.97
N LEU A 45 0.37 -3.10 7.10
CA LEU A 45 -0.80 -2.23 7.25
C LEU A 45 -2.10 -3.02 7.25
N GLN A 46 -2.22 -4.07 6.42
CA GLN A 46 -3.39 -4.95 6.43
C GLN A 46 -3.52 -5.66 7.78
N ASP A 47 -2.44 -6.25 8.28
CA ASP A 47 -2.46 -6.98 9.55
C ASP A 47 -2.77 -6.05 10.75
N PHE A 48 -2.30 -4.80 10.73
CA PHE A 48 -2.66 -3.79 11.73
C PHE A 48 -4.12 -3.32 11.58
N ALA A 49 -4.58 -3.07 10.36
CA ALA A 49 -5.96 -2.68 10.09
C ALA A 49 -6.96 -3.76 10.53
N ASP A 50 -6.65 -5.04 10.29
CA ASP A 50 -7.48 -6.16 10.72
C ASP A 50 -7.57 -6.23 12.25
N LYS A 51 -6.44 -6.05 12.96
CA LYS A 51 -6.41 -6.03 14.44
C LYS A 51 -7.15 -4.84 15.05
N ALA A 52 -7.08 -3.67 14.41
CA ALA A 52 -7.72 -2.43 14.86
C ALA A 52 -9.19 -2.30 14.41
N GLU A 53 -9.70 -3.29 13.66
CA GLU A 53 -11.02 -3.29 13.02
C GLU A 53 -11.23 -2.06 12.12
N VAL A 54 -10.21 -1.73 11.32
CA VAL A 54 -10.22 -0.65 10.33
C VAL A 54 -10.23 -1.26 8.94
N LYS A 55 -11.06 -0.74 8.04
CA LYS A 55 -11.06 -1.15 6.63
C LYS A 55 -9.91 -0.45 5.90
N LEU A 56 -8.94 -1.21 5.41
CA LEU A 56 -7.85 -0.70 4.57
C LEU A 56 -8.33 -0.48 3.12
N SER A 57 -9.23 0.48 2.93
CA SER A 57 -9.87 0.79 1.64
C SER A 57 -9.01 1.74 0.79
N LEU A 58 -7.89 1.24 0.29
CA LEU A 58 -6.96 2.04 -0.52
C LEU A 58 -7.35 2.14 -2.01
N GLY A 59 -8.30 1.32 -2.47
CA GLY A 59 -8.82 1.41 -3.83
C GLY A 59 -9.64 2.67 -4.05
N ARG A 60 -9.75 3.10 -5.32
CA ARG A 60 -10.74 4.12 -5.70
C ARG A 60 -12.14 3.65 -5.32
N ASN A 61 -13.05 4.60 -5.08
CA ASN A 61 -14.39 4.33 -4.55
C ASN A 61 -14.40 3.56 -3.22
N ARG A 62 -13.33 3.69 -2.42
CA ARG A 62 -13.14 2.98 -1.14
C ARG A 62 -13.19 1.46 -1.27
N GLU A 63 -12.75 0.94 -2.41
CA GLU A 63 -12.60 -0.49 -2.59
C GLU A 63 -11.43 -1.04 -1.74
N LEU A 64 -11.58 -2.28 -1.29
CA LEU A 64 -10.55 -2.97 -0.50
C LEU A 64 -9.42 -3.49 -1.38
N ILE A 65 -8.24 -3.68 -0.77
CA ILE A 65 -7.14 -4.38 -1.43
C ILE A 65 -7.54 -5.84 -1.63
N SER A 66 -7.31 -6.36 -2.83
CA SER A 66 -7.44 -7.80 -3.12
C SER A 66 -6.06 -8.44 -3.13
N TRP A 67 -5.91 -9.47 -2.31
CA TRP A 67 -4.66 -10.19 -2.14
C TRP A 67 -4.66 -11.48 -2.96
N ARG A 68 -3.56 -11.75 -3.67
CA ARG A 68 -3.31 -13.04 -4.32
C ARG A 68 -1.97 -13.58 -3.84
N GLN A 69 -1.94 -14.82 -3.38
CA GLN A 69 -0.70 -15.47 -3.02
C GLN A 69 -0.08 -16.13 -4.26
N SER A 70 1.24 -16.06 -4.38
CA SER A 70 1.98 -16.78 -5.42
C SER A 70 1.82 -18.28 -5.25
N ARG A 71 1.75 -19.02 -6.35
CA ARG A 71 1.73 -20.49 -6.32
C ARG A 71 3.09 -21.07 -5.95
N ASP A 72 4.16 -20.37 -6.29
CA ASP A 72 5.54 -20.86 -6.17
C ASP A 72 6.21 -20.48 -4.85
N SER A 73 5.56 -19.66 -4.02
CA SER A 73 6.10 -19.20 -2.75
C SER A 73 4.99 -18.79 -1.80
N GLU A 74 4.98 -19.36 -0.59
CA GLU A 74 4.04 -18.98 0.46
C GLU A 74 4.25 -17.54 0.96
N GLN A 75 5.46 -17.00 0.79
CA GLN A 75 5.84 -15.69 1.33
C GLN A 75 5.59 -14.54 0.37
N ARG A 76 5.20 -14.82 -0.87
CA ARG A 76 5.06 -13.80 -1.92
C ARG A 76 3.59 -13.53 -2.22
N PHE A 77 3.19 -12.27 -2.01
CA PHE A 77 1.85 -11.77 -2.29
C PHE A 77 1.87 -10.80 -3.47
N TYR A 78 0.71 -10.69 -4.11
CA TYR A 78 0.37 -9.66 -5.07
C TYR A 78 -0.80 -8.87 -4.50
N ALA A 79 -0.69 -7.54 -4.54
CA ALA A 79 -1.75 -6.62 -4.16
C ALA A 79 -2.41 -6.04 -5.41
N LEU A 80 -3.72 -6.23 -5.52
CA LEU A 80 -4.56 -5.49 -6.45
C LEU A 80 -5.28 -4.38 -5.68
N VAL A 81 -4.99 -3.13 -6.04
CA VAL A 81 -5.64 -1.95 -5.49
C VAL A 81 -6.51 -1.35 -6.60
N PRO A 82 -7.85 -1.51 -6.55
CA PRO A 82 -8.71 -1.09 -7.65
C PRO A 82 -8.53 0.38 -8.03
N GLY A 83 -8.32 0.64 -9.32
CA GLY A 83 -8.10 1.98 -9.86
C GLY A 83 -6.73 2.60 -9.57
N ARG A 84 -5.78 1.85 -9.01
CA ARG A 84 -4.39 2.29 -8.75
C ARG A 84 -3.37 1.23 -9.19
N VAL A 85 -2.16 1.65 -9.56
CA VAL A 85 -1.04 0.76 -9.83
C VAL A 85 -0.15 0.66 -8.59
N VAL A 86 0.28 -0.55 -8.23
CA VAL A 86 1.28 -0.76 -7.18
C VAL A 86 2.62 -1.14 -7.82
N LEU A 87 3.65 -0.35 -7.57
CA LEU A 87 4.98 -0.50 -8.13
C LEU A 87 6.00 -0.82 -7.03
N ASP A 88 6.44 -2.08 -6.98
CA ASP A 88 7.47 -2.51 -6.05
C ASP A 88 8.86 -2.37 -6.67
N GLY A 89 9.74 -1.58 -6.05
CA GLY A 89 11.07 -1.28 -6.56
C GLY A 89 11.94 -2.52 -6.76
N ILE A 90 11.84 -3.55 -5.91
CA ILE A 90 12.63 -4.77 -6.05
C ILE A 90 12.23 -5.51 -7.34
N GLU A 91 10.92 -5.62 -7.59
CA GLU A 91 10.38 -6.31 -8.77
C GLU A 91 10.62 -5.50 -10.05
N LEU A 92 10.49 -4.18 -9.97
CA LEU A 92 10.80 -3.27 -11.08
C LEU A 92 12.26 -3.38 -11.49
N MET A 93 13.20 -3.41 -10.55
CA MET A 93 14.61 -3.54 -10.91
C MET A 93 14.93 -4.92 -11.50
N ARG A 94 14.40 -6.02 -10.92
CA ARG A 94 14.61 -7.38 -11.46
C ARG A 94 14.11 -7.49 -12.90
N SER A 95 12.95 -6.91 -13.18
CA SER A 95 12.37 -6.93 -14.54
C SER A 95 13.09 -5.98 -15.50
N ALA A 96 13.58 -4.84 -15.03
CA ALA A 96 14.32 -3.87 -15.86
C ALA A 96 15.70 -4.37 -16.31
N THR A 97 16.30 -5.33 -15.59
CA THR A 97 17.59 -5.94 -15.96
C THR A 97 17.47 -7.15 -16.87
N TYR A 98 16.29 -7.45 -17.43
CA TYR A 98 16.14 -8.52 -18.41
C TYR A 98 16.94 -8.19 -19.68
N GLN A 99 18.07 -8.85 -19.88
CA GLN A 99 18.89 -8.75 -21.09
C GLN A 99 18.31 -9.71 -22.15
N PHE A 100 18.07 -9.18 -23.35
CA PHE A 100 17.73 -9.96 -24.56
C PHE A 100 18.95 -10.69 -25.12
#